data_AF-A0A8S2V354-F1
#
_entry.id   AF-A0A8S2V354-F1
#
_cell.length_a   1.000
_cell.length_b   1.000
_cell.length_c   1.000
_cell.angle_alpha   90.00
_cell.angle_beta   90.00
_cell.angle_gamma   90.00
#
_symmetry.space_group_name_H-M   'P 1'
#
loop_
_entity.id
_entity.type
_entity.pdbx_description
1 polymer ?
#
loop_
_entity_poly.entity_id
_entity_poly.type
_entity_poly.pdbx_seq_one_letter_code
_entity_poly.pdbx_strand_id
1 'polypeptide(L)'
;MSNFDQPAKQAFQELKTLLHNLYSKRLPRSLALRAKREYKTIQSIQQLLCQRPDIVIRRTDKSKVFYIGKASDFEQKTEEYMLKTKAYEEIIDGRCPLGDNLRAVRNLLNYFVTTKALTSQQR
;
A
#
# COMPACT_ATOMS: atom_id res chain seq x y z
N MET A 1 29.86 -31.13 -22.69
CA MET A 1 29.27 -29.98 -21.96
C MET A 1 30.23 -28.83 -22.13
N SER A 2 29.78 -27.69 -22.66
CA SER A 2 30.67 -26.64 -23.19
C SER A 2 31.22 -25.73 -22.07
N ASN A 3 32.46 -25.24 -22.24
CA ASN A 3 33.14 -24.32 -21.31
C ASN A 3 32.41 -22.97 -21.08
N PHE A 4 31.34 -22.68 -21.83
CA PHE A 4 30.52 -21.47 -21.67
C PHE A 4 29.60 -21.51 -20.43
N ASP A 5 29.36 -22.70 -19.84
CA ASP A 5 28.50 -22.84 -18.65
C ASP A 5 29.24 -22.58 -17.32
N GLN A 6 30.57 -22.52 -17.34
CA GLN A 6 31.40 -22.36 -16.14
C GLN A 6 31.22 -21.00 -15.46
N PRO A 7 31.21 -19.86 -16.19
CA PRO A 7 30.97 -18.55 -15.59
C PRO A 7 29.57 -18.43 -14.98
N ALA A 8 28.55 -18.97 -15.66
CA ALA A 8 27.18 -18.96 -15.15
C ALA A 8 27.04 -19.80 -13.87
N LYS A 9 27.69 -20.97 -13.81
CA LYS A 9 27.72 -21.82 -12.61
C LYS A 9 28.45 -21.14 -11.44
N GLN A 10 29.55 -20.44 -11.70
CA GLN A 10 30.27 -19.65 -10.68
C GLN A 10 29.40 -18.52 -10.15
N ALA A 11 28.79 -17.70 -11.02
CA ALA A 11 27.91 -16.62 -10.61
C ALA A 11 26.73 -17.12 -9.75
N PHE A 12 26.14 -18.26 -10.12
CA PHE A 12 25.04 -18.85 -9.36
C PHE A 12 25.49 -19.36 -7.98
N GLN A 13 26.71 -19.90 -7.87
CA GLN A 13 27.27 -20.31 -6.59
C GLN A 13 27.65 -19.14 -5.69
N GLU A 14 28.17 -18.06 -6.26
CA GLU A 14 28.44 -16.82 -5.53
C GLU A 14 27.15 -16.21 -4.99
N LEU A 15 26.09 -16.15 -5.81
CA LEU A 15 24.77 -15.69 -5.38
C LEU A 15 24.21 -16.58 -4.24
N LYS A 16 24.31 -17.90 -4.39
CA LYS A 16 23.84 -18.85 -3.37
C LYS A 16 24.60 -18.68 -2.05
N THR A 17 25.91 -18.47 -2.11
CA THR A 17 26.76 -18.24 -0.94
C THR A 17 26.44 -16.89 -0.29
N LEU A 18 26.19 -15.86 -1.09
CA LEU A 18 25.80 -14.53 -0.62
C LEU A 18 24.44 -14.58 0.09
N LEU A 19 23.44 -15.24 -0.50
CA LEU A 19 22.12 -15.42 0.12
C LEU A 19 22.23 -16.23 1.41
N HIS A 20 22.98 -17.34 1.40
CA HIS A 20 23.21 -18.13 2.60
C HIS A 20 23.84 -17.27 3.70
N ASN A 21 24.87 -16.48 3.38
CA ASN A 21 25.48 -15.58 4.35
C ASN A 21 24.51 -14.50 4.87
N LEU A 22 23.63 -13.96 4.04
CA LEU A 22 22.63 -12.98 4.47
C LEU A 22 21.58 -13.58 5.40
N TYR A 23 21.10 -14.80 5.12
CA TYR A 23 20.05 -15.45 5.90
C TYR A 23 20.58 -16.24 7.11
N SER A 24 21.84 -16.65 7.10
CA SER A 24 22.45 -17.47 8.15
C SER A 24 23.29 -16.66 9.14
N LYS A 25 23.76 -15.46 8.77
CA LYS A 25 24.43 -14.58 9.74
C LYS A 25 23.41 -14.04 10.72
N ARG A 26 23.66 -14.27 12.01
CA ARG A 26 22.89 -13.63 13.09
C ARG A 26 22.99 -12.12 12.92
N LEU A 27 21.83 -11.45 12.90
CA LEU A 27 21.75 -10.00 12.95
C LEU A 27 22.58 -9.48 14.14
N PRO A 28 23.42 -8.45 13.95
CA PRO A 28 24.08 -7.76 15.04
C PRO A 28 23.09 -7.42 16.15
N ARG A 29 23.48 -7.67 17.41
CA ARG A 29 22.62 -7.43 18.58
C ARG A 29 22.06 -6.01 18.61
N SER A 30 22.83 -5.03 18.15
CA SER A 30 22.42 -3.62 18.01
C SER A 30 21.24 -3.45 17.04
N LEU A 31 21.29 -4.09 15.87
CA LEU A 31 20.21 -4.04 14.88
C LEU A 31 18.96 -4.77 15.39
N ALA A 32 19.12 -5.91 16.05
CA ALA A 32 18.00 -6.64 16.65
C ALA A 32 17.31 -5.81 17.76
N LEU A 33 18.10 -5.15 18.62
CA LEU A 33 17.58 -4.25 19.65
C LEU A 33 16.87 -3.04 19.06
N ARG A 34 17.44 -2.44 18.00
CA ARG A 34 16.82 -1.33 17.27
C ARG A 34 15.49 -1.75 16.66
N ALA A 35 15.45 -2.85 15.93
CA ALA A 35 14.23 -3.38 15.32
C ALA A 35 13.14 -3.65 16.38
N LYS A 36 13.51 -4.20 17.54
CA LYS A 36 12.56 -4.43 18.65
C LYS A 36 12.00 -3.11 19.21
N ARG A 37 12.81 -2.06 19.30
CA ARG A 37 12.36 -0.73 19.73
C ARG A 37 11.40 -0.11 18.71
N GLU A 38 11.80 -0.09 17.45
CA GLU A 38 10.98 0.44 16.35
C GLU A 38 9.64 -0.30 16.25
N TYR A 39 9.64 -1.63 16.38
CA TYR A 39 8.43 -2.45 16.42
C TYR A 39 7.48 -2.04 17.56
N LYS A 40 8.01 -1.86 18.78
CA LYS A 40 7.20 -1.40 19.92
C LYS A 40 6.59 -0.02 19.67
N THR A 41 7.37 0.90 19.10
CA THR A 41 6.89 2.25 18.75
C THR A 41 5.75 2.17 17.73
N ILE A 42 5.90 1.38 16.67
CA ILE A 42 4.86 1.18 15.66
C ILE A 42 3.59 0.59 16.30
N GLN A 43 3.72 -0.43 17.15
CA GLN A 43 2.57 -1.00 17.86
C GLN A 43 1.85 0.03 18.73
N SER A 44 2.58 0.88 19.47
CA SER A 44 1.94 1.92 20.29
C SER A 44 1.20 2.96 19.45
N ILE A 45 1.73 3.32 18.28
CA ILE A 45 1.07 4.24 17.35
C ILE A 45 -0.21 3.61 16.81
N GLN A 46 -0.14 2.34 16.39
CA GLN A 46 -1.32 1.61 15.90
C GLN A 46 -2.42 1.52 16.96
N GLN A 47 -2.07 1.20 18.20
CA GLN A 47 -3.02 1.17 19.31
C GLN A 47 -3.69 2.53 19.55
N LEU A 48 -2.90 3.61 19.52
CA LEU A 48 -3.43 4.96 19.67
C LEU A 48 -4.39 5.34 18.52
N LEU A 49 -4.04 4.98 17.28
CA LEU A 49 -4.89 5.22 16.11
C LEU A 49 -6.20 4.42 16.16
N CYS A 50 -6.18 3.19 16.67
CA CYS A 50 -7.41 2.42 16.90
C CYS A 50 -8.38 3.11 17.87
N GLN A 51 -7.85 3.87 18.84
CA GLN A 51 -8.65 4.62 19.81
C GLN A 51 -9.06 6.02 19.31
N ARG A 52 -8.42 6.50 18.23
CA ARG A 52 -8.60 7.84 17.65
C ARG A 52 -8.86 7.71 16.14
N PRO A 53 -10.04 7.20 15.73
CA PRO A 53 -10.37 7.04 14.32
C PRO A 53 -10.48 8.39 13.58
N ASP A 54 -10.57 9.50 14.32
CA ASP A 54 -10.54 10.86 13.78
C ASP A 54 -9.15 11.29 13.29
N ILE A 55 -8.07 10.62 13.73
CA ILE A 55 -6.68 10.97 13.37
C ILE A 55 -6.25 10.20 12.12
N VAL A 56 -5.68 10.93 11.16
CA VAL A 56 -5.15 10.39 9.91
C VAL A 56 -3.64 10.65 9.85
N ILE A 57 -2.87 9.60 9.52
CA ILE A 57 -1.45 9.70 9.19
C ILE A 57 -1.28 9.48 7.69
N ARG A 58 -0.73 10.45 6.97
CA ARG A 58 -0.54 10.38 5.51
C ARG A 58 0.84 10.84 5.09
N ARG A 59 1.42 10.16 4.10
CA ARG A 59 2.66 10.62 3.45
C ARG A 59 2.35 11.80 2.53
N THR A 60 3.02 12.93 2.73
CA THR A 60 2.90 14.07 1.81
C THR A 60 3.73 13.83 0.55
N ASP A 61 3.20 14.24 -0.59
CA ASP A 61 3.85 14.17 -1.90
C ASP A 61 5.01 15.15 -2.00
N LYS A 62 4.88 16.34 -1.41
CA LYS A 62 5.83 17.45 -1.59
C LYS A 62 7.04 17.44 -0.65
N SER A 63 6.95 16.82 0.52
CA SER A 63 7.94 17.04 1.58
C SER A 63 8.62 15.78 2.14
N LYS A 64 8.28 14.57 1.67
CA LYS A 64 8.76 13.29 2.28
C LYS A 64 8.51 13.23 3.81
N VAL A 65 7.55 14.02 4.31
CA VAL A 65 7.17 14.09 5.72
C VAL A 65 5.80 13.42 5.88
N PHE A 66 5.53 12.88 7.06
CA PHE A 66 4.20 12.41 7.42
C PHE A 66 3.38 13.57 7.98
N TYR A 67 2.20 13.77 7.41
CA TYR A 67 1.17 14.59 8.03
C TYR A 67 0.43 13.76 9.09
N ILE A 68 0.18 14.36 10.26
CA ILE A 68 -0.65 13.82 11.32
C ILE A 68 -1.66 14.92 11.68
N GLY A 69 -2.95 14.62 11.55
CA GLY A 69 -4.03 15.57 11.86
C GLY A 69 -5.39 14.90 11.78
N LYS A 70 -6.48 15.68 11.84
CA LYS A 70 -7.83 15.11 11.83
C LYS A 70 -8.34 14.89 10.41
N ALA A 71 -9.22 13.91 10.23
CA ALA A 71 -9.95 13.71 8.98
C ALA A 71 -10.74 14.96 8.57
N SER A 72 -11.37 15.63 9.55
CA SER A 72 -12.12 16.88 9.35
C SER A 72 -11.28 18.00 8.75
N ASP A 73 -9.98 18.05 9.07
CA ASP A 73 -9.09 19.11 8.54
C ASP A 73 -8.92 18.97 7.01
N PHE A 74 -9.04 17.74 6.50
CA PHE A 74 -9.01 17.49 5.05
C PHE A 74 -10.34 17.80 4.39
N GLU A 75 -11.45 17.46 5.04
CA GLU A 75 -12.80 17.79 4.55
C GLU A 75 -12.91 19.31 4.41
N GLN A 76 -12.57 20.05 5.47
CA GLN A 76 -12.57 21.51 5.47
C GLN A 76 -11.66 22.08 4.37
N LYS A 77 -10.43 21.57 4.22
CA LYS A 77 -9.53 22.05 3.17
C LYS A 77 -10.04 21.76 1.77
N THR A 78 -10.75 20.64 1.60
CA THR A 78 -11.38 20.29 0.33
C THR A 78 -12.52 21.27 0.04
N GLU A 79 -13.41 21.50 1.00
CA GLU A 79 -14.48 22.49 0.89
C GLU A 79 -13.96 23.90 0.60
N GLU A 80 -12.92 24.35 1.30
CA GLU A 80 -12.27 25.65 1.05
C GLU A 80 -11.71 25.74 -0.37
N TYR A 81 -11.06 24.68 -0.86
CA TYR A 81 -10.55 24.61 -2.23
C TYR A 81 -11.68 24.63 -3.26
N MET A 82 -12.76 23.89 -3.00
CA MET A 82 -13.98 23.86 -3.82
C MET A 82 -14.57 25.27 -3.95
N LEU A 83 -14.80 25.94 -2.81
CA LEU A 83 -15.35 27.30 -2.75
C LEU A 83 -14.46 28.30 -3.50
N LYS A 84 -13.13 28.17 -3.36
CA LYS A 84 -12.17 29.08 -4.00
C LYS A 84 -12.06 28.90 -5.51
N THR A 85 -12.12 27.65 -5.99
CA THR A 85 -11.79 27.34 -7.39
C THR A 85 -13.01 27.07 -8.25
N LYS A 86 -14.18 26.76 -7.66
CA LYS A 86 -15.35 26.23 -8.36
C LYS A 86 -15.00 25.07 -9.29
N ALA A 87 -13.95 24.30 -8.96
CA ALA A 87 -13.37 23.32 -9.88
C ALA A 87 -14.21 22.05 -10.04
N TYR A 88 -15.25 21.87 -9.23
CA TYR A 88 -16.07 20.67 -9.23
C TYR A 88 -17.54 21.04 -9.10
N GLU A 89 -18.39 20.36 -9.86
CA GLU A 89 -19.85 20.45 -9.78
C GLU A 89 -20.39 19.19 -9.11
N GLU A 90 -21.33 19.37 -8.18
CA GLU A 90 -22.11 18.28 -7.62
C GLU A 90 -23.10 17.78 -8.68
N ILE A 91 -23.15 16.46 -8.88
CA ILE A 91 -24.09 15.82 -9.79
C ILE A 91 -25.43 15.67 -9.07
N ILE A 92 -26.34 16.60 -9.33
CA ILE A 92 -27.64 16.75 -8.64
C ILE A 92 -28.77 15.93 -9.30
N ASP A 93 -28.56 15.42 -10.51
CA ASP A 93 -29.56 14.75 -11.32
C ASP A 93 -29.80 13.27 -10.92
N GLY A 94 -29.27 12.87 -9.75
CA GLY A 94 -29.36 11.50 -9.24
C GLY A 94 -28.50 10.50 -10.00
N ARG A 95 -27.72 10.93 -11.01
CA ARG A 95 -26.73 10.07 -11.65
C ARG A 95 -25.57 9.89 -10.68
N CYS A 96 -25.20 8.64 -10.45
CA CYS A 96 -24.01 8.30 -9.70
C CYS A 96 -23.03 7.64 -10.67
N PRO A 97 -22.18 8.40 -11.39
CA PRO A 97 -21.24 7.83 -12.35
C PRO A 97 -20.38 6.74 -11.72
N LEU A 98 -20.04 6.89 -10.45
CA LEU A 98 -19.31 5.89 -9.66
C LEU A 98 -20.12 4.61 -9.47
N GLY A 99 -21.42 4.71 -9.16
CA GLY A 99 -22.33 3.59 -9.05
C GLY A 99 -22.61 2.89 -10.37
N ASP A 100 -22.77 3.65 -11.45
CA ASP A 100 -22.98 3.14 -12.80
C ASP A 100 -21.74 2.41 -13.32
N ASN A 101 -20.55 3.00 -13.12
CA ASN A 101 -19.28 2.36 -13.43
C ASN A 101 -19.04 1.11 -12.58
N LEU A 102 -19.33 1.16 -11.27
CA LEU A 102 -19.21 -0.02 -10.40
C LEU A 102 -20.14 -1.15 -10.85
N ARG A 103 -21.37 -0.83 -11.27
CA ARG A 103 -22.33 -1.80 -11.81
C ARG A 103 -21.82 -2.41 -13.10
N ALA A 104 -21.31 -1.60 -14.03
CA ALA A 104 -20.74 -2.07 -15.30
C ALA A 104 -19.53 -3.01 -15.07
N VAL A 105 -18.61 -2.62 -14.18
CA VAL A 105 -17.44 -3.44 -13.83
C VAL A 105 -17.88 -4.74 -13.16
N ARG A 106 -18.83 -4.71 -12.21
CA ARG A 106 -19.38 -5.92 -11.59
C ARG A 106 -20.01 -6.86 -12.62
N ASN A 107 -20.80 -6.33 -13.55
CA ASN A 107 -21.44 -7.13 -14.59
C ASN A 107 -20.39 -7.80 -15.49
N LEU A 108 -19.34 -7.07 -15.87
CA LEU A 108 -18.24 -7.60 -16.66
C LEU A 108 -17.46 -8.70 -15.93
N LEU A 109 -17.13 -8.47 -14.66
CA LEU A 109 -16.43 -9.47 -13.83
C LEU A 109 -17.29 -10.72 -13.65
N ASN A 110 -18.60 -10.56 -13.40
CA ASN A 110 -19.54 -11.68 -13.29
C ASN A 110 -19.61 -12.49 -14.60
N TYR A 111 -19.65 -11.81 -15.75
CA TYR A 111 -19.60 -12.46 -17.06
C TYR A 111 -18.33 -13.30 -17.21
N PHE A 112 -17.16 -12.76 -16.86
CA PHE A 112 -15.92 -13.52 -16.95
C PHE A 112 -15.84 -14.68 -15.96
N VAL A 113 -16.48 -14.58 -14.80
CA VAL A 113 -16.62 -15.70 -13.86
C VAL A 113 -17.53 -16.79 -14.46
N THR A 114 -18.67 -16.43 -15.05
CA THR A 114 -19.59 -17.40 -15.65
C THR A 114 -19.01 -18.07 -16.89
N THR A 115 -18.22 -17.35 -17.69
CA THR A 115 -17.49 -17.92 -18.84
C THR A 115 -16.18 -18.62 -18.46
N LYS A 116 -15.90 -18.80 -17.15
CA LYS A 116 -14.68 -19.43 -16.62
C LYS A 116 -13.36 -18.77 -17.05
N ALA A 117 -13.40 -17.50 -17.45
CA ALA A 117 -12.22 -16.70 -17.74
C ALA A 117 -11.58 -16.13 -16.46
N LEU A 118 -12.34 -16.06 -15.35
CA LEU A 118 -11.86 -15.67 -14.03
C LEU A 118 -12.36 -16.67 -12.98
N THR A 119 -11.55 -16.92 -11.94
CA THR A 119 -11.94 -17.69 -10.76
C THR A 119 -12.45 -16.77 -9.66
N SER A 120 -13.62 -17.05 -9.09
CA SER A 120 -14.10 -16.33 -7.91
C SER A 120 -13.26 -16.75 -6.69
N GLN A 121 -12.42 -15.87 -6.17
CA GLN A 121 -11.91 -16.09 -4.82
C GLN A 121 -13.02 -15.77 -3.81
N GLN A 122 -13.55 -16.82 -3.17
CA GLN A 122 -14.42 -16.69 -2.01
C GLN A 122 -13.62 -16.14 -0.82
N ARG A 123 -14.08 -15.04 -0.24
CA ARG A 123 -13.81 -14.64 1.15
C ARG A 123 -15.13 -14.33 1.82
#